data_AF-A0A6L7MGR1-F1
#
_entry.id   AF-A0A6L7MGR1-F1
#
_cell.length_a   1.000
_cell.length_b   1.000
_cell.length_c   1.000
_cell.angle_alpha   90.00
_cell.angle_beta   90.00
_cell.angle_gamma   90.00
#
_symmetry.space_group_name_H-M   'P 1'
#
loop_
_entity.id
_entity.type
_entity.pdbx_description
1 polymer ?
#
loop_
_entity_poly.entity_id
_entity_poly.type
_entity_poly.pdbx_seq_one_letter_code
_entity_poly.pdbx_strand_id
1 'polypeptide(L)'
;MTTKAEVEVIEGFRQDVVVYKSGKMIHIIEVESANTNLSAEASSQWVNYAEAFNNWHLVVLYGEVETAKKLLEDNEIENCTVSSWWLPKGSQNLSSIQFTTGLPGLS
;
A
#
# COMPACT_ATOMS: atom_id res chain seq x y z
N MET A 1 -8.40 -15.73 -17.90
CA MET A 1 -6.92 -15.79 -18.02
C MET A 1 -6.38 -15.05 -16.81
N THR A 2 -5.69 -15.75 -15.92
CA THR A 2 -5.09 -15.14 -14.72
C THR A 2 -3.68 -14.70 -15.09
N THR A 3 -3.45 -13.41 -15.22
CA THR A 3 -2.12 -12.87 -15.52
C THR A 3 -1.27 -13.03 -14.26
N LYS A 4 -0.24 -13.88 -14.30
CA LYS A 4 0.75 -13.93 -13.22
C LYS A 4 1.49 -12.60 -13.20
N ALA A 5 1.32 -11.82 -12.13
CA ALA A 5 2.20 -10.69 -11.87
C ALA A 5 3.61 -11.22 -11.57
N GLU A 6 4.62 -10.71 -12.27
CA GLU A 6 6.01 -10.96 -11.92
C GLU A 6 6.39 -9.98 -10.80
N VAL A 7 6.58 -10.51 -9.60
CA VAL A 7 7.01 -9.72 -8.45
C VAL A 7 8.52 -9.60 -8.48
N GLU A 8 9.02 -8.49 -9.01
CA GLU A 8 10.42 -8.11 -8.91
C GLU A 8 10.57 -7.14 -7.74
N VAL A 9 11.12 -7.62 -6.63
CA VAL A 9 11.46 -6.77 -5.48
C VAL A 9 12.63 -5.89 -5.88
N ILE A 10 12.38 -4.61 -6.12
CA ILE A 10 13.44 -3.64 -6.41
C ILE A 10 14.08 -3.23 -5.08
N GLU A 11 15.32 -3.67 -4.85
CA GLU A 11 16.11 -3.27 -3.68
C GLU A 11 16.41 -1.77 -3.71
N GLY A 12 16.23 -1.09 -2.57
CA GLY A 12 16.41 0.37 -2.43
C GLY A 12 15.24 1.07 -1.74
N PHE A 13 14.11 0.38 -1.55
CA PHE A 13 12.98 0.85 -0.76
C PHE A 13 12.96 0.24 0.64
N ARG A 14 12.21 0.85 1.57
CA ARG A 14 12.09 0.41 2.96
C ARG A 14 11.41 -0.97 3.07
N GLN A 15 11.52 -1.63 4.23
CA GLN A 15 11.03 -3.01 4.45
C GLN A 15 9.51 -3.19 4.26
N ASP A 16 8.76 -2.09 4.30
CA ASP A 16 7.30 -1.96 4.16
C ASP A 16 6.87 -1.61 2.73
N VAL A 17 7.81 -1.40 1.80
CA VAL A 17 7.51 -1.10 0.40
C VAL A 17 7.62 -2.35 -0.46
N VAL A 18 6.55 -2.67 -1.18
CA VAL A 18 6.56 -3.68 -2.25
C VAL A 18 6.50 -2.97 -3.59
N VAL A 19 7.57 -3.10 -4.36
CA VAL A 19 7.57 -2.75 -5.79
C VAL A 19 7.35 -4.02 -6.59
N TYR A 20 6.46 -3.99 -7.58
CA TYR A 20 6.35 -5.07 -8.56
C TYR A 20 5.91 -4.56 -9.92
N LYS A 21 6.16 -5.37 -10.95
CA LYS A 21 5.88 -5.02 -12.33
C LYS A 21 4.80 -5.92 -12.90
N SER A 22 3.71 -5.31 -13.38
CA SER A 22 2.66 -6.01 -14.11
C SER A 22 2.65 -5.56 -15.56
N GLY A 23 3.29 -6.35 -16.44
CA GLY A 23 3.49 -5.99 -17.84
C GLY A 23 4.41 -4.76 -18.00
N LYS A 24 3.85 -3.62 -18.45
CA LYS A 24 4.58 -2.34 -18.58
C LYS A 24 4.36 -1.39 -17.40
N MET A 25 3.51 -1.77 -16.45
CA MET A 25 3.17 -0.94 -15.29
C MET A 25 4.04 -1.33 -14.10
N ILE A 26 4.60 -0.32 -13.42
CA ILE A 26 5.28 -0.47 -12.14
C ILE A 26 4.28 -0.07 -11.06
N HIS A 27 4.16 -0.90 -10.04
CA HIS A 27 3.31 -0.69 -8.89
C HIS A 27 4.18 -0.50 -7.67
N ILE A 28 3.93 0.59 -6.93
CA ILE A 28 4.56 0.89 -5.65
C ILE A 28 3.47 0.71 -4.59
N ILE A 29 3.68 -0.19 -3.64
CA ILE A 29 2.78 -0.43 -2.52
C ILE A 29 3.52 -0.11 -1.23
N GLU A 30 3.03 0.84 -0.45
CA GLU A 30 3.41 1.01 0.96
C GLU A 30 2.47 0.17 1.83
N VAL A 31 3.02 -0.59 2.78
CA VAL A 31 2.23 -1.41 3.71
C VAL A 31 2.39 -0.90 5.14
N GLU A 32 1.32 -0.34 5.68
CA GLU A 32 1.29 0.16 7.04
C GLU A 32 0.91 -0.92 8.05
N SER A 33 1.65 -0.93 9.15
CA SER A 33 1.43 -1.82 10.28
C SER A 33 0.59 -1.15 11.36
N ALA A 34 -0.05 -1.94 12.22
CA ALA A 34 -0.82 -1.41 13.35
C ALA A 34 -0.01 -0.59 14.38
N ASN A 35 1.32 -0.59 14.28
CA ASN A 35 2.21 0.18 15.16
C ASN A 35 2.70 1.49 14.51
N THR A 36 2.23 1.79 13.30
CA THR A 36 2.70 2.94 12.54
C THR A 36 2.00 4.23 12.98
N ASN A 37 2.75 5.34 13.09
CA ASN A 37 2.17 6.68 13.26
C ASN A 37 1.86 7.29 11.88
N LEU A 38 0.66 6.99 11.37
CA LEU A 38 0.20 7.41 10.05
C LEU A 38 0.32 8.92 9.79
N SER A 39 0.17 9.78 10.80
CA SER A 39 0.25 11.24 10.60
C SER A 39 1.68 11.73 10.30
N ALA A 40 2.68 11.17 11.00
CA ALA A 40 4.07 11.54 10.79
C ALA A 40 4.60 11.00 9.45
N GLU A 41 4.13 9.83 9.03
CA GLU A 41 4.51 9.25 7.75
C GLU A 41 3.78 9.90 6.58
N ALA A 42 2.49 10.23 6.72
CA ALA A 42 1.76 11.01 5.74
C ALA A 42 2.48 12.31 5.37
N SER A 43 2.91 13.07 6.39
CA SER A 43 3.54 14.38 6.19
C SER A 43 4.96 14.34 5.61
N SER A 44 5.61 13.18 5.55
CA SER A 44 6.99 13.08 5.07
C SER A 44 7.17 12.07 3.95
N GLN A 45 6.73 10.83 4.14
CA GLN A 45 6.96 9.74 3.20
C GLN A 45 5.92 9.72 2.08
N TRP A 46 4.63 9.85 2.42
CA TRP A 46 3.57 9.77 1.41
C TRP A 46 3.63 10.96 0.44
N VAL A 47 4.03 12.15 0.92
CA VAL A 47 4.32 13.31 0.06
C VAL A 47 5.44 13.00 -0.93
N ASN A 48 6.56 12.43 -0.46
CA ASN A 48 7.68 12.05 -1.34
C ASN A 48 7.25 11.04 -2.41
N TYR A 49 6.35 10.10 -2.08
CA TYR A 49 5.82 9.16 -3.05
C TYR A 49 4.87 9.83 -4.05
N ALA A 50 4.03 10.74 -3.58
CA ALA A 50 3.15 11.53 -4.44
C ALA A 50 3.96 12.34 -5.47
N GLU A 51 5.14 12.84 -5.09
CA GLU A 51 6.06 13.54 -6.01
C GLU A 51 6.83 12.59 -6.93
N ALA A 52 7.25 11.43 -6.43
CA ALA A 52 8.10 10.49 -7.17
C ALA A 52 7.32 9.64 -8.19
N PHE A 53 6.03 9.39 -7.94
CA PHE A 53 5.24 8.43 -8.70
C PHE A 53 3.96 9.04 -9.25
N ASN A 54 3.63 8.74 -10.51
CA ASN A 54 2.36 9.17 -11.11
C ASN A 54 1.14 8.44 -10.51
N ASN A 55 1.33 7.26 -9.90
CA ASN A 55 0.31 6.48 -9.22
C ASN A 55 0.98 5.50 -8.25
N TRP A 56 0.46 5.35 -7.03
CA TRP A 56 0.94 4.41 -6.03
C TRP A 56 -0.20 3.91 -5.13
N HIS A 57 0.08 2.89 -4.33
CA HIS A 57 -0.89 2.22 -3.48
C HIS A 57 -0.47 2.28 -2.01
N LEU A 58 -1.43 2.58 -1.15
CA LEU A 58 -1.26 2.54 0.30
C LEU A 58 -2.11 1.41 0.87
N VAL A 59 -1.51 0.47 1.59
CA VAL A 59 -2.18 -0.68 2.18
C VAL A 59 -2.13 -0.56 3.70
N VAL A 60 -3.26 -0.24 4.31
CA VAL A 60 -3.38 -0.01 5.77
C VAL A 60 -4.21 -1.09 6.45
N LEU A 61 -4.20 -1.15 7.78
CA LEU A 61 -5.12 -2.03 8.49
C LEU A 61 -6.57 -1.64 8.18
N TYR A 62 -7.48 -2.62 8.11
CA TYR A 62 -8.91 -2.39 7.80
C TYR A 62 -9.56 -1.28 8.65
N GLY A 63 -9.18 -1.16 9.94
CA GLY A 63 -9.69 -0.13 10.83
C GLY A 63 -9.15 1.28 10.59
N GLU A 64 -8.16 1.45 9.72
CA GLU A 64 -7.40 2.69 9.53
C GLU A 64 -7.65 3.34 8.16
N VAL A 65 -8.46 2.71 7.29
CA VAL A 65 -8.74 3.19 5.93
C VAL A 65 -9.22 4.64 5.89
N GLU A 66 -10.20 4.98 6.73
CA GLU A 66 -10.78 6.33 6.73
C GLU A 66 -9.82 7.36 7.31
N THR A 67 -8.99 6.97 8.29
CA THR A 67 -7.90 7.80 8.80
C THR A 67 -6.86 8.07 7.72
N ALA A 68 -6.44 7.03 6.99
CA ALA A 68 -5.46 7.15 5.93
C ALA A 68 -5.96 8.03 4.77
N LYS A 69 -7.21 7.83 4.33
CA LYS A 69 -7.83 8.68 3.32
C LYS A 69 -7.87 10.15 3.75
N LYS A 70 -8.31 10.40 4.98
CA LYS A 70 -8.33 11.77 5.52
C LYS A 70 -6.93 12.39 5.54
N LEU A 71 -5.91 11.63 5.93
CA LEU A 71 -4.53 12.11 5.93
C LEU A 71 -4.02 12.39 4.50
N LEU A 72 -4.40 11.59 3.51
CA LEU A 72 -4.08 11.88 2.10
C LEU A 72 -4.76 13.18 1.64
N GLU A 73 -6.04 13.38 1.97
CA GLU A 73 -6.78 14.62 1.68
C GLU A 73 -6.14 15.83 2.36
N ASP A 74 -5.82 15.73 3.67
CA ASP A 74 -5.21 16.80 4.47
C ASP A 74 -3.81 17.19 3.93
N ASN A 75 -3.13 16.30 3.19
CA ASN A 75 -1.82 16.54 2.56
C ASN A 75 -1.91 16.72 1.03
N GLU A 76 -3.12 16.88 0.46
CA GLU A 76 -3.35 17.11 -0.97
C GLU A 76 -2.78 16.00 -1.90
N ILE A 77 -2.77 14.74 -1.41
CA ILE A 77 -2.27 13.58 -2.17
C ILE A 77 -3.42 12.90 -2.91
N GLU A 78 -3.52 13.13 -4.22
CA GLU A 78 -4.61 12.61 -5.06
C GLU A 78 -4.25 11.37 -5.89
N ASN A 79 -2.95 11.09 -6.05
CA ASN A 79 -2.43 10.00 -6.90
C ASN A 79 -2.18 8.69 -6.14
N CYS A 80 -2.89 8.48 -5.03
CA CYS A 80 -2.77 7.30 -4.17
C CYS A 80 -4.08 6.50 -4.14
N THR A 81 -3.97 5.19 -4.34
CA THR A 81 -5.09 4.25 -4.14
C THR A 81 -4.95 3.56 -2.78
N VAL A 82 -5.92 3.78 -1.88
CA VAL A 82 -5.95 3.12 -0.57
C VAL A 82 -6.60 1.75 -0.68
N SER A 83 -5.90 0.73 -0.19
CA SER A 83 -6.38 -0.64 0.03
C SER A 83 -6.22 -0.98 1.50
N SER A 84 -6.85 -2.08 1.94
CA SER A 84 -6.73 -2.51 3.32
C SER A 84 -6.47 -3.99 3.48
N TRP A 85 -5.84 -4.33 4.60
CA TRP A 85 -5.57 -5.70 5.00
C TRP A 85 -6.15 -5.98 6.39
N TRP A 86 -6.42 -7.25 6.67
CA TRP A 86 -6.69 -7.71 8.02
C TRP A 86 -6.15 -9.11 8.26
N LEU A 87 -5.83 -9.41 9.51
CA LEU A 87 -5.59 -10.77 9.98
C LEU A 87 -6.90 -11.35 10.53
N PRO A 88 -7.30 -12.56 10.09
CA PRO A 88 -8.40 -13.27 10.71
C PRO A 88 -8.16 -13.43 12.21
N LYS A 89 -9.21 -13.24 13.01
CA LYS A 89 -9.15 -13.35 14.48
C LYS A 89 -8.50 -14.68 14.89
N GLY A 90 -7.41 -14.61 15.66
CA GLY A 90 -6.66 -15.78 16.14
C GLY A 90 -5.53 -16.24 15.21
N SER A 91 -5.36 -15.64 14.02
CA SER A 91 -4.22 -15.91 13.16
C SER A 91 -3.04 -15.01 13.53
N GLN A 92 -1.93 -15.62 13.93
CA GLN A 92 -0.61 -14.96 13.98
C GLN A 92 0.20 -15.20 12.70
N ASN A 93 -0.33 -16.00 11.77
CA ASN A 93 0.34 -16.32 10.53
C ASN A 93 0.04 -15.26 9.47
N LEU A 94 1.10 -14.60 8.99
CA LEU A 94 1.05 -13.59 7.93
C LEU A 94 0.64 -14.19 6.57
N SER A 95 0.77 -15.51 6.37
CA SER A 95 0.22 -16.17 5.17
C SER A 95 -1.31 -16.16 5.11
N SER A 96 -1.98 -15.76 6.19
CA SER A 96 -3.44 -15.67 6.28
C SER A 96 -3.96 -14.25 6.05
N ILE A 97 -3.09 -13.29 5.70
CA ILE A 97 -3.51 -11.92 5.39
C ILE A 97 -4.54 -11.95 4.27
N GLN A 98 -5.64 -11.24 4.48
CA GLN A 98 -6.66 -11.00 3.47
C GLN A 98 -6.63 -9.53 3.09
N PHE A 99 -6.83 -9.24 1.79
CA PHE A 99 -6.87 -7.89 1.25
C PHE A 99 -8.30 -7.56 0.79
N THR A 100 -8.80 -6.37 1.08
CA THR A 100 -10.19 -5.96 0.76
C THR A 100 -10.39 -5.52 -0.70
N THR A 101 -9.54 -5.94 -1.65
CA THR A 101 -9.45 -5.47 -3.06
C THR A 101 -8.82 -4.09 -3.24
N GLY A 102 -8.30 -3.83 -4.46
CA GLY A 102 -7.67 -2.57 -4.86
C GLY A 102 -6.23 -2.67 -5.37
N LEU A 103 -5.59 -3.84 -5.24
CA LEU A 103 -4.25 -4.07 -5.76
C LEU A 103 -4.27 -4.46 -7.25
N PRO A 104 -3.60 -3.71 -8.14
CA PRO A 104 -3.66 -3.95 -9.58
C PRO A 104 -3.02 -5.28 -9.98
N GLY A 105 -3.76 -6.11 -10.74
CA GLY A 105 -3.27 -7.42 -11.18
C GLY A 105 -3.52 -8.58 -10.21
N LEU A 106 -4.30 -8.37 -9.13
CA LEU A 106 -4.82 -9.45 -8.26
C LEU A 106 -6.32 -9.72 -8.46
N SER A 107 -6.90 -9.23 -9.57
CA SER A 107 -8.27 -9.54 -10.02
C SER A 107 -8.39 -10.87 -10.72
#